data_AF-A0A4S8MCC8-F1
#
_entry.id   AF-A0A4S8MCC8-F1
#
_cell.length_a   1.000
_cell.length_b   1.000
_cell.length_c   1.000
_cell.angle_alpha   90.00
_cell.angle_beta   90.00
_cell.angle_gamma   90.00
#
_symmetry.space_group_name_H-M   'P 1'
#
loop_
_entity.id
_entity.type
_entity.pdbx_description
1 polymer ?
#
loop_
_entity_poly.entity_id
_entity_poly.type
_entity_poly.pdbx_seq_one_letter_code
_entity_poly.pdbx_strand_id
1 'polypeptide(L)'
;MIGCGFLLRISKALSKAKHNALPFGGINIIFAGDFAQLPPVSDPRLFSQIKTKADSERSQNSAFGKLLWFAVDTVVVLNEVMRQSGVSNLCFVGLLSRLRTDIDWTNPSWQTAPVIVAENRVKDALNAQAADAFARHTGRTLHWYHALDTRNGRQVPELLQSRLE
;
A
#
# COMPACT_ATOMS: atom_id res chain seq x y z
N MET A 1 -1.30 -2.50 -3.66
CA MET A 1 -0.93 -3.43 -4.75
C MET A 1 -2.11 -4.27 -5.14
N ILE A 2 -2.17 -4.70 -6.40
CA ILE A 2 -3.29 -5.45 -6.95
C ILE A 2 -3.10 -6.95 -6.65
N GLY A 3 -4.11 -7.56 -6.03
CA GLY A 3 -4.20 -9.00 -5.89
C GLY A 3 -5.23 -9.61 -6.83
N CYS A 4 -5.28 -10.94 -6.87
CA CYS A 4 -6.11 -11.69 -7.81
C CYS A 4 -7.60 -11.44 -7.61
N GLY A 5 -8.06 -11.42 -6.35
CA GLY A 5 -9.46 -11.18 -6.03
C GLY A 5 -9.90 -9.77 -6.43
N PHE A 6 -9.04 -8.77 -6.18
CA PHE A 6 -9.33 -7.41 -6.59
C PHE A 6 -9.38 -7.25 -8.11
N LEU A 7 -8.44 -7.86 -8.84
CA LEU A 7 -8.43 -7.81 -10.31
C LEU A 7 -9.71 -8.41 -10.92
N LEU A 8 -10.16 -9.55 -10.38
CA LEU A 8 -11.41 -10.18 -10.81
C LEU A 8 -12.62 -9.27 -10.54
N ARG A 9 -12.66 -8.58 -9.39
CA ARG A 9 -13.75 -7.64 -9.08
C ARG A 9 -13.80 -6.49 -10.07
N ILE A 10 -12.64 -5.95 -10.46
CA ILE A 10 -12.55 -4.92 -11.51
C ILE A 10 -13.11 -5.46 -12.82
N SER A 11 -12.67 -6.63 -13.27
CA SER A 11 -13.16 -7.23 -14.51
C SER A 11 -14.69 -7.45 -14.46
N LYS A 12 -15.22 -8.05 -13.39
CA LYS A 12 -16.67 -8.27 -13.22
C LYS A 12 -17.47 -6.96 -13.25
N ALA A 13 -16.97 -5.93 -12.58
CA ALA A 13 -17.62 -4.62 -12.56
C ALA A 13 -17.66 -3.98 -13.95
N LEU A 14 -16.55 -4.04 -14.69
CA LEU A 14 -16.46 -3.52 -16.04
C LEU A 14 -17.32 -4.32 -17.02
N SER A 15 -17.28 -5.65 -16.96
CA SER A 15 -18.14 -6.51 -17.78
C SER A 15 -19.63 -6.19 -17.57
N LYS A 16 -20.04 -5.98 -16.31
CA LYS A 16 -21.41 -5.57 -15.98
C LYS A 16 -21.75 -4.19 -16.54
N ALA A 17 -20.87 -3.20 -16.33
CA ALA A 17 -21.11 -1.83 -16.78
C ALA A 17 -21.12 -1.68 -18.31
N LYS A 18 -20.33 -2.49 -19.01
CA LYS A 18 -20.21 -2.47 -20.48
C LYS A 18 -21.19 -3.42 -21.16
N HIS A 19 -21.98 -4.19 -20.41
CA HIS A 19 -22.81 -5.28 -20.91
C HIS A 19 -22.02 -6.21 -21.86
N ASN A 20 -20.77 -6.49 -21.51
CA ASN A 20 -19.83 -7.25 -22.33
C ASN A 20 -19.12 -8.29 -21.46
N ALA A 21 -19.27 -9.57 -21.81
CA ALA A 21 -18.69 -10.68 -21.06
C ALA A 21 -17.19 -10.89 -21.29
N LEU A 22 -16.58 -10.17 -22.25
CA LEU A 22 -15.13 -10.19 -22.44
C LEU A 22 -14.40 -9.72 -21.17
N PRO A 23 -13.15 -10.17 -20.95
CA PRO A 23 -12.29 -9.64 -19.88
C PRO A 23 -12.35 -8.12 -19.82
N PHE A 24 -12.53 -7.58 -18.62
CA PHE A 24 -12.64 -6.14 -18.37
C PHE A 24 -13.75 -5.43 -19.18
N GLY A 25 -14.78 -6.14 -19.62
CA GLY A 25 -15.83 -5.56 -20.46
C GLY A 25 -15.36 -5.16 -21.85
N GLY A 26 -14.26 -5.76 -22.34
CA GLY A 26 -13.70 -5.50 -23.66
C GLY A 26 -12.96 -4.16 -23.78
N ILE A 27 -12.54 -3.57 -22.65
CA ILE A 27 -11.71 -2.36 -22.67
C ILE A 27 -10.22 -2.71 -22.66
N ASN A 28 -9.41 -1.86 -23.26
CA ASN A 28 -7.95 -1.98 -23.19
C ASN A 28 -7.48 -1.64 -21.78
N ILE A 29 -6.67 -2.51 -21.18
CA ILE A 29 -6.10 -2.34 -19.84
C ILE A 29 -4.59 -2.22 -19.95
N ILE A 30 -4.03 -1.18 -19.32
CA ILE A 30 -2.60 -1.00 -19.14
C ILE A 30 -2.29 -1.21 -17.66
N PHE A 31 -1.42 -2.18 -17.37
CA PHE A 31 -0.86 -2.37 -16.04
C PHE A 31 0.49 -1.66 -15.96
N ALA A 32 0.69 -0.86 -14.92
CA ALA A 32 1.96 -0.22 -14.62
C ALA A 32 2.30 -0.41 -13.14
N GLY A 33 3.53 -0.83 -12.87
CA GLY A 33 4.00 -1.09 -11.51
C GLY A 33 5.34 -1.83 -11.47
N ASP A 34 5.77 -2.15 -10.25
CA ASP A 34 7.01 -2.88 -9.99
C ASP A 34 6.69 -4.10 -9.09
N PHE A 35 7.17 -5.28 -9.48
CA PHE A 35 6.94 -6.53 -8.75
C PHE A 35 7.79 -6.66 -7.48
N ALA A 36 8.83 -5.84 -7.31
CA ALA A 36 9.61 -5.75 -6.09
C ALA A 36 8.89 -4.96 -4.98
N GLN A 37 7.73 -4.35 -5.28
CA GLN A 37 6.88 -3.74 -4.27
C GLN A 37 6.29 -4.80 -3.33
N LEU A 38 5.71 -4.32 -2.23
CA LEU A 38 5.09 -5.16 -1.21
C LEU A 38 4.04 -6.14 -1.81
N PRO A 39 3.69 -7.23 -1.13
CA PRO A 39 2.53 -8.03 -1.52
C PRO A 39 1.22 -7.25 -1.36
N PRO A 40 0.20 -7.50 -2.19
CA PRO A 40 -1.17 -7.15 -1.82
C PRO A 40 -1.53 -7.73 -0.45
N VAL A 41 -2.22 -6.93 0.38
CA VAL A 41 -2.59 -7.33 1.74
C VAL A 41 -3.76 -8.31 1.67
N SER A 42 -3.60 -9.50 2.27
CA SER A 42 -4.66 -10.52 2.39
C SER A 42 -5.28 -11.00 1.06
N ASP A 43 -4.63 -10.78 -0.08
CA ASP A 43 -5.06 -11.20 -1.42
C ASP A 43 -3.87 -11.87 -2.15
N PRO A 44 -4.03 -12.96 -2.91
CA PRO A 44 -2.90 -13.58 -3.60
C PRO A 44 -2.26 -12.66 -4.66
N ARG A 45 -0.93 -12.72 -4.77
CA ARG A 45 -0.15 -12.02 -5.81
C ARG A 45 -0.53 -12.52 -7.21
N LEU A 46 -0.60 -11.62 -8.18
CA LEU A 46 -0.91 -11.95 -9.58
C LEU A 46 0.06 -12.99 -10.18
N PHE A 47 1.35 -12.84 -9.88
CA PHE A 47 2.44 -13.68 -10.38
C PHE A 47 2.76 -14.90 -9.49
N SER A 48 1.87 -15.25 -8.54
CA SER A 48 2.07 -16.45 -7.72
C SER A 48 1.59 -17.72 -8.45
N GLN A 49 2.10 -18.88 -8.06
CA GLN A 49 1.70 -20.18 -8.62
C GLN A 49 0.21 -20.45 -8.48
N ILE A 50 -0.45 -20.93 -9.53
CA ILE A 50 -1.86 -21.36 -9.47
C ILE A 50 -1.94 -22.59 -8.58
N LYS A 51 -2.80 -22.55 -7.56
CA LYS A 51 -3.09 -23.73 -6.74
C LYS A 51 -4.00 -24.65 -7.56
N THR A 52 -3.66 -25.93 -7.64
CA THR A 52 -4.40 -26.93 -8.43
C THR A 52 -5.74 -27.33 -7.83
N LYS A 53 -5.99 -27.02 -6.55
CA LYS A 53 -7.27 -27.24 -5.88
C LYS A 53 -8.00 -25.91 -5.74
N ALA A 54 -9.17 -25.82 -6.38
CA ALA A 54 -10.08 -24.68 -6.31
C ALA A 54 -11.39 -25.08 -5.60
N ASP A 55 -11.24 -25.57 -4.38
CA ASP A 55 -12.27 -26.15 -3.52
C ASP A 55 -13.15 -25.12 -2.80
N SER A 56 -12.76 -23.84 -2.82
CA SER A 56 -13.53 -22.72 -2.25
C SER A 56 -13.79 -21.62 -3.27
N GLU A 57 -14.87 -20.86 -3.10
CA GLU A 57 -15.17 -19.69 -3.93
C GLU A 57 -13.98 -18.69 -3.95
N ARG A 58 -13.32 -18.51 -2.80
CA ARG A 58 -12.12 -17.67 -2.70
C ARG A 58 -10.98 -18.17 -3.57
N SER A 59 -10.73 -19.48 -3.59
CA SER A 59 -9.71 -20.10 -4.44
C SER A 59 -10.05 -20.00 -5.92
N GLN A 60 -11.32 -20.16 -6.29
CA GLN A 60 -11.81 -20.00 -7.67
C GLN A 60 -11.66 -18.55 -8.14
N ASN A 61 -12.11 -17.60 -7.32
CA ASN A 61 -11.95 -16.17 -7.60
C ASN A 61 -10.47 -15.78 -7.76
N SER A 62 -9.59 -16.37 -6.95
CA SER A 62 -8.15 -16.17 -7.10
C SER A 62 -7.62 -16.76 -8.41
N ALA A 63 -8.08 -17.96 -8.81
CA ALA A 63 -7.70 -18.58 -10.07
C ALA A 63 -8.16 -17.74 -11.28
N PHE A 64 -9.42 -17.28 -11.29
CA PHE A 64 -9.92 -16.39 -12.36
C PHE A 64 -9.14 -15.06 -12.42
N GLY A 65 -8.80 -14.46 -11.27
CA GLY A 65 -7.93 -13.29 -11.23
C GLY A 65 -6.57 -13.53 -11.88
N LYS A 66 -5.98 -14.72 -11.71
CA LYS A 66 -4.73 -15.10 -12.37
C LYS A 66 -4.88 -15.34 -13.85
N LEU A 67 -5.97 -15.96 -14.28
CA LEU A 67 -6.26 -16.13 -15.71
C LEU A 67 -6.40 -14.78 -16.42
N LEU A 68 -7.01 -13.78 -15.77
CA LEU A 68 -7.06 -12.41 -16.27
C LEU A 68 -5.65 -11.79 -16.39
N TRP A 69 -4.76 -12.07 -15.43
CA TRP A 69 -3.37 -11.62 -15.50
C TRP A 69 -2.59 -12.31 -16.63
N PHE A 70 -2.79 -13.60 -16.83
CA PHE A 70 -2.15 -14.36 -17.91
C PHE A 70 -2.70 -14.03 -19.31
N ALA A 71 -3.85 -13.35 -19.40
CA ALA A 71 -4.35 -12.81 -20.65
C ALA A 71 -3.58 -11.58 -21.15
N VAL A 72 -2.67 -11.01 -20.33
CA VAL A 72 -1.75 -9.95 -20.76
C VAL A 72 -0.66 -10.56 -21.63
N ASP A 73 -0.60 -10.13 -22.89
CA ASP A 73 0.34 -10.63 -23.89
C ASP A 73 1.55 -9.71 -24.14
N THR A 74 1.43 -8.45 -23.75
CA THR A 74 2.41 -7.41 -24.04
C THR A 74 3.04 -6.89 -22.77
N VAL A 75 4.37 -6.96 -22.71
CA VAL A 75 5.17 -6.48 -21.57
C VAL A 75 6.18 -5.45 -22.05
N VAL A 76 6.19 -4.29 -21.41
CA VAL A 76 7.18 -3.24 -21.63
C VAL A 76 8.00 -3.08 -20.35
N VAL A 77 9.33 -3.24 -20.46
CA VAL A 77 10.26 -3.08 -19.34
C VAL A 77 11.00 -1.75 -19.51
N LEU A 78 10.87 -0.87 -18.51
CA LEU A 78 11.63 0.38 -18.45
C LEU A 78 12.96 0.13 -17.73
N ASN A 79 14.08 0.47 -18.38
CA ASN A 79 15.42 0.16 -17.87
C ASN A 79 16.16 1.38 -17.28
N GLU A 80 15.64 2.58 -17.49
CA GLU A 80 16.28 3.82 -17.03
C GLU A 80 15.69 4.32 -15.70
N VAL A 81 16.54 4.37 -14.67
CA VAL A 81 16.17 4.89 -13.35
C VAL A 81 16.33 6.42 -13.33
N MET A 82 15.22 7.14 -13.48
CA MET A 82 15.26 8.61 -13.56
C MET A 82 15.36 9.29 -12.19
N ARG A 83 14.80 8.68 -11.14
CA ARG A 83 14.65 9.33 -9.81
C ARG A 83 15.97 9.54 -9.06
N GLN A 84 16.91 8.62 -9.18
CA GLN A 84 18.25 8.70 -8.57
C GLN A 84 19.36 8.82 -9.64
N SER A 85 19.07 9.45 -10.77
CA SER A 85 20.04 9.64 -11.84
C SER A 85 21.15 10.62 -11.44
N GLY A 86 22.30 10.55 -12.12
CA GLY A 86 23.44 11.44 -11.89
C GLY A 86 24.49 10.91 -10.91
N VAL A 87 25.75 11.35 -11.12
CA VAL A 87 26.94 10.86 -10.39
C VAL A 87 26.84 11.08 -8.88
N SER A 88 26.19 12.17 -8.47
CA SER A 88 25.96 12.50 -7.05
C SER A 88 25.12 11.46 -6.31
N ASN A 89 24.30 10.68 -7.01
CA ASN A 89 23.39 9.70 -6.43
C ASN A 89 23.95 8.27 -6.43
N LEU A 90 25.13 8.01 -7.02
CA LEU A 90 25.69 6.67 -7.10
C LEU A 90 25.89 6.02 -5.73
N CYS A 91 26.37 6.80 -4.75
CA CYS A 91 26.51 6.32 -3.38
C CYS A 91 25.14 6.03 -2.76
N PHE A 92 24.13 6.87 -3.03
CA PHE A 92 22.75 6.68 -2.55
C PHE A 92 22.07 5.46 -3.18
N VAL A 93 22.25 5.19 -4.48
CA VAL A 93 21.76 3.97 -5.14
C VAL A 93 22.44 2.72 -4.58
N GLY A 94 23.77 2.77 -4.41
CA GLY A 94 24.52 1.70 -3.75
C GLY A 94 24.16 1.54 -2.27
N LEU A 95 23.76 2.61 -1.59
CA LEU A 95 23.31 2.62 -0.20
C LEU A 95 21.87 2.13 -0.04
N LEU A 96 20.93 2.49 -0.92
CA LEU A 96 19.58 1.91 -0.95
C LEU A 96 19.61 0.41 -1.18
N SER A 97 20.64 -0.07 -1.89
CA SER A 97 20.92 -1.50 -2.02
C SER A 97 21.45 -2.15 -0.73
N ARG A 98 21.92 -1.35 0.25
CA ARG A 98 22.59 -1.77 1.49
C ARG A 98 21.84 -1.41 2.79
N LEU A 99 20.99 -0.39 2.80
CA LEU A 99 20.36 0.16 4.01
C LEU A 99 19.20 -0.70 4.49
N ARG A 100 19.49 -1.46 5.55
CA ARG A 100 18.49 -2.08 6.42
C ARG A 100 18.65 -1.69 7.91
N THR A 101 19.49 -0.72 8.30
CA THR A 101 19.69 -0.40 9.73
C THR A 101 20.08 1.04 10.05
N ASP A 102 19.48 1.52 11.15
CA ASP A 102 19.76 2.64 12.08
C ASP A 102 20.02 4.06 11.57
N ILE A 103 19.21 4.99 12.08
CA ILE A 103 19.23 6.44 11.80
C ILE A 103 19.70 7.18 13.06
N ASP A 104 20.63 8.11 12.91
CA ASP A 104 21.08 9.05 13.96
C ASP A 104 20.25 10.33 13.93
N TRP A 105 19.42 10.49 14.96
CA TRP A 105 18.46 11.59 15.14
C TRP A 105 19.06 12.88 15.71
N THR A 106 20.32 12.84 16.15
CA THR A 106 20.98 14.04 16.68
C THR A 106 21.49 14.96 15.57
N ASN A 107 21.54 14.45 14.34
CA ASN A 107 22.02 15.18 13.19
C ASN A 107 20.93 16.11 12.61
N PRO A 108 21.17 17.44 12.54
CA PRO A 108 20.21 18.43 12.04
C PRO A 108 19.65 18.14 10.64
N SER A 109 20.41 17.43 9.80
CA SER A 109 19.99 17.06 8.45
C SER A 109 18.81 16.08 8.42
N TRP A 110 18.52 15.39 9.53
CA TRP A 110 17.44 14.41 9.63
C TRP A 110 16.20 14.90 10.39
N GLN A 111 16.24 16.12 10.95
CA GLN A 111 15.14 16.67 11.76
C GLN A 111 13.81 16.79 10.99
N THR A 112 13.87 16.97 9.68
CA THR A 112 12.69 17.05 8.79
C THR A 112 12.59 15.86 7.85
N ALA A 113 13.47 14.86 8.01
CA ALA A 113 13.51 13.72 7.11
C ALA A 113 12.28 12.83 7.30
N PRO A 114 11.64 12.36 6.21
CA PRO A 114 10.60 11.35 6.31
C PRO A 114 11.14 10.05 6.87
N VAL A 115 10.42 9.46 7.82
CA VAL A 115 10.84 8.23 8.51
C VAL A 115 9.84 7.14 8.21
N ILE A 116 10.35 6.02 7.71
CA ILE A 116 9.54 4.87 7.31
C ILE A 116 9.69 3.81 8.39
N VAL A 117 8.56 3.38 8.97
CA VAL A 117 8.49 2.30 9.94
C VAL A 117 7.50 1.24 9.48
N ALA A 118 7.68 0.01 9.95
CA ALA A 118 6.85 -1.13 9.51
C ALA A 118 5.43 -1.11 10.11
N GLU A 119 5.28 -0.60 11.33
CA GLU A 119 4.02 -0.66 12.08
C GLU A 119 3.35 0.71 12.20
N ASN A 120 2.02 0.74 12.04
CA ASN A 120 1.25 1.96 12.24
C ASN A 120 1.39 2.52 13.66
N ARG A 121 1.37 1.68 14.70
CA ARG A 121 1.55 2.12 16.10
C ARG A 121 2.83 2.93 16.29
N VAL A 122 3.94 2.45 15.71
CA VAL A 122 5.24 3.14 15.80
C VAL A 122 5.20 4.44 15.01
N LYS A 123 4.60 4.43 13.82
CA LYS A 123 4.44 5.62 12.97
C LYS A 123 3.61 6.69 13.69
N ASP A 124 2.50 6.29 14.32
CA ASP A 124 1.58 7.19 15.02
C ASP A 124 2.25 7.80 16.25
N ALA A 125 3.00 7.01 17.02
CA ALA A 125 3.79 7.52 18.15
C ALA A 125 4.87 8.53 17.72
N LEU A 126 5.62 8.23 16.65
CA LEU A 126 6.62 9.15 16.10
C LEU A 126 5.97 10.44 15.57
N ASN A 127 4.85 10.33 14.86
CA ASN A 127 4.14 11.49 14.33
C ASN A 127 3.58 12.38 15.44
N ALA A 128 3.08 11.80 16.55
CA ALA A 128 2.63 12.56 17.70
C ALA A 128 3.79 13.37 18.32
N GLN A 129 4.95 12.73 18.53
CA GLN A 129 6.15 13.40 19.04
C GLN A 129 6.64 14.51 18.08
N ALA A 130 6.65 14.24 16.77
CA ALA A 130 7.05 15.21 15.76
C ALA A 130 6.09 16.41 15.71
N ALA A 131 4.78 16.18 15.82
CA ALA A 131 3.77 17.24 15.84
C ALA A 131 3.92 18.15 17.09
N ASP A 132 4.14 17.55 18.27
CA ASP A 132 4.42 18.30 19.50
C ASP A 132 5.70 19.15 19.38
N ALA A 133 6.79 18.55 18.89
CA ALA A 133 8.05 19.24 18.70
C ALA A 133 7.92 20.42 17.73
N PHE A 134 7.20 20.21 16.61
CA PHE A 134 6.93 21.25 15.63
C PHE A 134 6.08 22.40 16.22
N ALA A 135 5.01 22.09 16.96
CA ALA A 135 4.16 23.08 17.61
C ALA A 135 4.95 23.96 18.58
N ARG A 136 5.80 23.34 19.43
CA ARG A 136 6.71 24.06 20.34
C ARG A 136 7.70 24.94 19.60
N HIS A 137 8.34 24.41 18.56
CA HIS A 137 9.35 25.15 17.79
C HIS A 137 8.76 26.36 17.06
N THR A 138 7.52 26.24 16.57
CA THR A 138 6.86 27.29 15.78
C THR A 138 5.94 28.21 16.59
N GLY A 139 5.80 27.97 17.90
CA GLY A 139 4.88 28.71 18.76
C GLY A 139 3.41 28.54 18.38
N ARG A 140 3.07 27.41 17.75
CA ARG A 140 1.70 27.10 17.31
C ARG A 140 1.02 26.17 18.31
N THR A 141 -0.30 26.25 18.37
CA THR A 141 -1.12 25.33 19.18
C THR A 141 -1.39 24.04 18.41
N LEU A 142 -1.18 22.90 19.06
CA LEU A 142 -1.58 21.59 18.53
C LEU A 142 -3.05 21.31 18.90
N HIS A 143 -3.86 20.91 17.92
CA HIS A 143 -5.27 20.58 18.11
C HIS A 143 -5.51 19.10 17.82
N TRP A 144 -6.15 18.39 18.75
CA TRP A 144 -6.57 16.99 18.59
C TRP A 144 -8.08 16.91 18.34
N TYR A 145 -8.47 16.10 17.36
CA TYR A 145 -9.87 15.84 17.04
C TYR A 145 -10.15 14.36 17.26
N HIS A 146 -10.95 14.05 18.28
CA HIS A 146 -11.32 12.68 18.62
C HIS A 146 -12.60 12.28 17.89
N ALA A 147 -12.62 11.04 17.40
CA ALA A 147 -13.82 10.48 16.78
C ALA A 147 -14.88 10.18 17.84
N LEU A 148 -16.15 10.28 17.45
CA LEU A 148 -17.28 9.82 18.26
C LEU A 148 -17.69 8.43 17.79
N ASP A 149 -17.34 7.41 18.57
CA ASP A 149 -17.71 6.03 18.23
C ASP A 149 -19.19 5.79 18.45
N THR A 150 -19.85 5.22 17.44
CA THR A 150 -21.25 4.83 17.52
C THR A 150 -21.44 3.37 17.11
N ARG A 151 -22.35 2.68 17.79
CA ARG A 151 -22.81 1.33 17.42
C ARG A 151 -24.34 1.34 17.34
N ASN A 152 -24.88 0.99 16.16
CA ASN A 152 -26.31 1.07 15.86
C ASN A 152 -26.91 2.46 16.17
N GLY A 153 -26.17 3.53 15.87
CA GLY A 153 -26.60 4.92 16.08
C GLY A 153 -26.59 5.39 17.54
N ARG A 154 -26.10 4.57 18.49
CA ARG A 154 -25.89 4.98 19.90
C ARG A 154 -24.42 5.15 20.18
N GLN A 155 -24.06 6.18 20.94
CA GLN A 155 -22.67 6.43 21.34
C GLN A 155 -22.16 5.29 22.22
N VAL A 156 -20.95 4.82 21.93
CA VAL A 156 -20.28 3.79 22.75
C VAL A 156 -19.78 4.46 24.04
N PRO A 157 -20.06 3.90 25.23
CA PRO A 157 -19.55 4.46 26.49
C PRO A 157 -18.02 4.50 26.52
N GLU A 158 -17.47 5.59 27.03
CA GLU A 158 -16.04 5.93 27.09
C GLU A 158 -15.18 4.83 27.76
N LEU A 159 -15.74 4.10 28.75
CA LEU A 159 -15.10 2.97 29.43
C LEU A 159 -14.74 1.77 28.53
N LEU A 160 -15.31 1.67 27.33
CA LEU A 160 -14.97 0.62 26.35
C LEU A 160 -13.90 1.09 25.35
N GLN A 161 -13.64 2.40 25.24
CA GLN A 161 -12.68 2.96 24.30
C GLN A 161 -11.23 2.67 24.72
N SER A 162 -10.95 2.64 26.03
CA SER A 162 -9.63 2.32 26.58
C SER A 162 -9.17 0.86 26.43
N ARG A 163 -10.03 -0.04 25.90
CA ARG A 163 -9.70 -1.46 25.66
C ARG A 163 -9.39 -1.75 24.19
N LEU A 164 -9.40 -0.74 23.32
CA LEU A 164 -9.20 -0.85 21.87
C LEU A 164 -7.84 -0.31 21.40
N GLU A 165 -7.04 0.25 22.30
CA GLU A 165 -5.62 0.62 22.10
C GLU A 165 -4.68 -0.52 22.53
#